data_AF-A0A6I9PL47-F1
#
_entry.id   AF-A0A6I9PL47-F1
#
_cell.length_a   1.000
_cell.length_b   1.000
_cell.length_c   1.000
_cell.angle_alpha   90.00
_cell.angle_beta   90.00
_cell.angle_gamma   90.00
#
_symmetry.space_group_name_H-M   'P 1'
#
loop_
_entity.id
_entity.type
_entity.pdbx_description
1 polymer ?
#
loop_
_entity_poly.entity_id
_entity_poly.type
_entity_poly.pdbx_seq_one_letter_code
_entity_poly.pdbx_strand_id
1 'polypeptide(L)'
;MSAGDRILVADDSNDDWWKGVIEDRIGYFPAAYVHQTGIEDQVFRCNRTFIGCKEQGQITLKEGQICVSSEGEHSGFIRVASGKKRGFVPCDVLEII
;
A
#
# COMPACT_ATOMS: atom_id res chain seq x y z
N MET A 1 6.44 -6.17 12.77
CA MET A 1 5.48 -5.71 11.75
C MET A 1 5.66 -4.22 11.58
N SER A 2 6.16 -3.82 10.42
CA SER A 2 6.27 -2.44 9.95
C SER A 2 5.48 -2.22 8.67
N ALA A 3 5.25 -0.96 8.31
CA ALA A 3 4.58 -0.62 7.06
C ALA A 3 5.41 -1.11 5.85
N GLY A 4 4.79 -1.97 5.04
CA GLY A 4 5.43 -2.62 3.89
C GLY A 4 5.78 -4.09 4.10
N ASP A 5 5.70 -4.61 5.33
CA ASP A 5 5.91 -6.04 5.59
C ASP A 5 4.86 -6.88 4.83
N ARG A 6 5.31 -7.96 4.19
CA ARG A 6 4.41 -8.95 3.58
C ARG A 6 4.03 -9.98 4.63
N ILE A 7 2.72 -10.19 4.79
CA ILE A 7 2.17 -11.08 5.80
C ILE A 7 1.46 -12.23 5.09
N LEU A 8 1.84 -13.47 5.40
CA LEU A 8 1.04 -14.62 5.02
C LEU A 8 -0.10 -14.75 6.03
N VAL A 9 -1.34 -14.59 5.57
CA VAL A 9 -2.53 -14.77 6.43
C VAL A 9 -2.72 -16.25 6.72
N ALA A 10 -2.81 -16.60 8.00
CA ALA A 10 -2.99 -17.97 8.48
C ALA A 10 -4.42 -18.22 9.00
N ASP A 11 -5.09 -17.19 9.53
CA ASP A 11 -6.48 -17.24 9.99
C ASP A 11 -7.09 -15.83 9.92
N ASP A 12 -8.16 -15.68 9.13
CA ASP A 12 -8.95 -14.46 8.95
C ASP A 12 -10.40 -14.59 9.43
N SER A 13 -10.70 -15.60 10.26
CA SER A 13 -12.06 -15.89 10.75
C SER A 13 -12.66 -14.83 11.68
N ASN A 14 -11.85 -13.90 12.19
CA ASN A 14 -12.28 -12.76 12.99
C ASN A 14 -12.14 -11.45 12.19
N ASP A 15 -13.18 -10.62 12.17
CA ASP A 15 -13.22 -9.42 11.32
C ASP A 15 -12.22 -8.31 11.75
N ASP A 16 -11.80 -8.29 13.01
CA ASP A 16 -10.94 -7.23 13.57
C ASP A 16 -9.47 -7.65 13.67
N TRP A 17 -9.21 -8.93 13.99
CA TRP A 17 -7.87 -9.45 14.30
C TRP A 17 -7.57 -10.73 13.55
N TRP A 18 -6.63 -10.65 12.61
CA TRP A 18 -6.18 -11.80 11.85
C TRP A 18 -4.90 -12.37 12.43
N LYS A 19 -4.68 -13.67 12.22
CA LYS A 19 -3.42 -14.34 12.51
C LYS A 19 -2.60 -14.42 11.24
N GLY A 20 -1.32 -14.13 11.34
CA GLY A 20 -0.42 -14.26 10.20
C GLY A 20 1.00 -14.58 10.59
N VAL A 21 1.80 -14.79 9.54
CA VAL A 21 3.21 -15.16 9.61
C VAL A 21 4.03 -14.10 8.88
N ILE A 22 5.07 -13.60 9.54
CA ILE A 22 6.11 -12.76 8.95
C ILE A 22 7.43 -13.47 9.27
N GLU A 23 8.13 -13.93 8.24
CA GLU A 23 9.35 -14.74 8.37
C GLU A 23 9.10 -15.98 9.27
N ASP A 24 9.71 -16.05 10.44
CA ASP A 24 9.55 -17.12 11.44
C ASP A 24 8.60 -16.75 12.59
N ARG A 25 8.01 -15.56 12.58
CA ARG A 25 7.14 -15.06 13.65
C ARG A 25 5.67 -15.24 13.29
N ILE A 26 4.92 -15.79 14.24
CA ILE A 26 3.47 -15.96 14.16
C ILE A 26 2.80 -15.07 15.20
N GLY A 27 1.76 -14.33 14.81
CA GLY A 27 1.04 -13.46 15.74
C GLY A 27 -0.27 -12.94 15.18
N TYR A 28 -0.96 -12.15 15.99
CA TYR A 28 -2.19 -11.46 15.61
C TYR A 28 -1.90 -10.01 15.22
N PHE A 29 -2.64 -9.51 14.23
CA PHE A 29 -2.57 -8.13 13.76
C PHE A 29 -3.96 -7.61 13.39
N PRO A 30 -4.21 -6.29 13.45
CA PRO A 30 -5.50 -5.74 13.08
C PRO A 30 -5.76 -5.87 11.58
N ALA A 31 -6.90 -6.44 11.19
CA ALA A 31 -7.30 -6.60 9.78
C ALA A 31 -7.34 -5.26 9.02
N ALA A 32 -7.67 -4.16 9.71
CA ALA A 32 -7.75 -2.83 9.12
C ALA A 32 -6.39 -2.23 8.70
N TYR A 33 -5.26 -2.83 9.08
CA TYR A 33 -3.91 -2.30 8.85
C TYR A 33 -3.20 -2.98 7.67
N VAL A 34 -3.86 -3.93 7.00
CA VAL A 34 -3.32 -4.63 5.84
C VAL A 34 -4.04 -4.25 4.56
N HIS A 35 -3.35 -4.47 3.44
CA HIS A 35 -3.93 -4.36 2.11
C HIS A 35 -3.65 -5.67 1.39
N GLN A 36 -4.68 -6.28 0.82
CA GLN A 36 -4.50 -7.48 0.01
C GLN A 36 -3.86 -7.08 -1.33
N THR A 37 -2.75 -7.73 -1.67
CA THR A 37 -2.04 -7.52 -2.93
C THR A 37 -2.31 -8.67 -3.89
N GLY A 38 -2.63 -8.35 -5.14
CA GLY A 38 -2.63 -9.30 -6.25
C GLY A 38 -1.22 -9.64 -6.73
N ILE A 39 -1.10 -10.64 -7.59
CA ILE A 39 0.18 -11.09 -8.18
C ILE A 39 0.85 -9.96 -8.99
N GLU A 40 0.05 -9.16 -9.67
CA GLU A 40 0.51 -8.05 -10.52
C GLU A 40 0.70 -6.73 -9.74
N ASP A 41 0.33 -6.67 -8.45
CA ASP A 41 0.45 -5.45 -7.68
C ASP A 41 1.90 -5.21 -7.25
N GLN A 42 2.45 -4.08 -7.65
CA GLN A 42 3.69 -3.54 -7.11
C GLN A 42 3.40 -2.72 -5.85
N VAL A 43 4.19 -2.94 -4.80
CA VAL A 43 4.10 -2.21 -3.54
C VAL A 43 5.15 -1.10 -3.54
N PHE A 44 4.71 0.10 -3.14
CA PHE A 44 5.56 1.27 -3.07
C PHE A 44 5.50 1.90 -1.68
N ARG A 45 6.61 2.51 -1.29
CA ARG A 45 6.70 3.46 -0.19
C ARG A 45 6.88 4.87 -0.75
N CYS A 46 6.15 5.83 -0.20
CA CYS A 46 6.42 7.23 -0.52
C CYS A 46 7.70 7.73 0.13
N ASN A 47 8.67 8.17 -0.68
CA ASN A 47 9.95 8.71 -0.20
C ASN A 47 9.86 10.18 0.25
N ARG A 48 8.78 10.89 -0.14
CA ARG A 48 8.48 12.26 0.28
C ARG A 48 6.97 12.51 0.26
N THR A 49 6.52 13.51 1.02
CA THR A 49 5.10 13.92 1.00
C THR A 49 4.74 14.56 -0.34
N PHE A 50 3.67 14.06 -0.96
CA PHE A 50 3.06 14.65 -2.16
C PHE A 50 1.64 15.12 -1.84
N ILE A 51 1.32 16.37 -2.20
CA ILE A 51 -0.01 16.95 -2.03
C ILE A 51 -0.71 16.98 -3.39
N GLY A 52 -1.57 15.99 -3.65
CA GLY A 52 -2.28 15.86 -4.91
C GLY A 52 -3.41 16.88 -5.11
N CYS A 53 -3.60 17.30 -6.37
CA CYS A 53 -4.77 18.06 -6.83
C CYS A 53 -5.96 17.12 -7.14
N LYS A 54 -7.03 17.19 -6.32
CA LYS A 54 -8.22 16.33 -6.49
C LYS A 54 -8.93 16.53 -7.84
N GLU A 55 -8.94 17.74 -8.38
CA GLU A 55 -9.57 18.04 -9.68
C GLU A 55 -8.86 17.33 -10.84
N GLN A 56 -7.58 17.01 -10.67
CA GLN A 56 -6.78 16.22 -11.62
C GLN A 56 -6.77 14.72 -11.27
N GLY A 57 -7.60 14.27 -10.32
CA GLY A 57 -7.63 12.88 -9.88
C GLY A 57 -6.40 12.44 -9.07
N GLN A 58 -5.59 13.38 -8.59
CA GLN A 58 -4.42 13.08 -7.77
C GLN A 58 -4.78 12.91 -6.30
N ILE A 59 -3.99 12.12 -5.57
CA ILE A 59 -4.17 11.92 -4.12
C ILE A 59 -2.97 12.42 -3.33
N THR A 60 -3.22 12.81 -2.08
CA THR A 60 -2.15 13.11 -1.13
C THR A 60 -1.61 11.80 -0.53
N LEU A 61 -0.29 11.61 -0.62
CA LEU A 61 0.44 10.59 0.11
C LEU A 61 1.49 11.25 1.01
N LYS A 62 1.57 10.80 2.26
CA LYS A 62 2.61 11.25 3.19
C LYS A 62 3.88 10.43 3.02
N GLU A 63 5.01 11.01 3.39
CA GLU A 63 6.28 10.28 3.51
C GLU A 63 6.11 9.02 4.37
N GLY A 64 6.68 7.91 3.91
CA GLY A 64 6.58 6.58 4.54
C GLY A 64 5.27 5.83 4.30
N GLN A 65 4.25 6.47 3.71
CA GLN A 65 2.97 5.82 3.44
C GLN A 65 3.11 4.75 2.35
N ILE A 66 2.39 3.65 2.52
CA ILE A 66 2.38 2.53 1.56
C ILE A 66 1.23 2.69 0.58
N CYS A 67 1.52 2.43 -0.69
CA CYS A 67 0.51 2.32 -1.74
C CYS A 67 0.87 1.18 -2.70
N VAL A 68 -0.12 0.73 -3.47
CA VAL A 68 0.04 -0.36 -4.42
C VAL A 68 -0.48 0.04 -5.80
N SER A 69 0.06 -0.55 -6.85
CA SER A 69 -0.48 -0.43 -8.20
C SER A 69 -0.19 -1.66 -9.03
N SER A 70 -1.17 -2.09 -9.82
CA SER A 70 -1.02 -3.06 -10.92
C SER A 70 -0.98 -2.37 -12.29
N GLU A 71 -1.05 -1.04 -12.32
CA GLU A 71 -1.01 -0.24 -13.55
C GLU A 71 0.42 0.28 -13.78
N GLY A 72 0.81 0.42 -15.05
CA GLY A 72 2.08 1.05 -15.42
C GLY A 72 2.08 2.57 -15.24
N GLU A 73 3.28 3.15 -15.25
CA GLU A 73 3.46 4.61 -15.33
C GLU A 73 2.96 5.17 -16.66
N HIS A 74 2.35 6.35 -16.62
CA HIS A 74 1.96 7.12 -17.79
C HIS A 74 2.19 8.62 -17.56
N SER A 75 3.05 9.23 -18.38
CA SER A 75 3.39 10.66 -18.32
C SER A 75 3.98 11.11 -16.98
N GLY A 76 4.80 10.26 -16.34
CA GLY A 76 5.44 10.50 -15.05
C GLY A 76 4.54 10.25 -13.84
N PHE A 77 3.27 9.89 -14.05
CA PHE A 77 2.32 9.57 -13.00
C PHE A 77 1.93 8.09 -13.04
N ILE A 78 1.61 7.55 -11.87
CA ILE A 78 1.06 6.20 -11.74
C ILE A 78 -0.20 6.28 -10.89
N ARG A 79 -1.21 5.47 -11.25
CA ARG A 79 -2.43 5.35 -10.46
C ARG A 79 -2.19 4.34 -9.36
N VAL A 80 -2.35 4.76 -8.10
CA VAL A 80 -2.09 3.91 -6.93
C VAL A 80 -3.31 3.82 -6.03
N ALA A 81 -3.39 2.74 -5.26
CA ALA A 81 -4.31 2.58 -4.14
C ALA A 81 -3.54 2.69 -2.81
N SER A 82 -4.06 3.44 -1.84
CA SER A 82 -3.55 3.49 -0.47
C SER A 82 -4.71 3.44 0.51
N GLY A 83 -4.89 2.28 1.15
CA GLY A 83 -6.10 1.96 1.90
C GLY A 83 -7.35 2.08 1.02
N LYS A 84 -8.28 2.97 1.40
CA LYS A 84 -9.53 3.23 0.66
C LYS A 84 -9.38 4.29 -0.44
N LYS A 85 -8.23 4.97 -0.54
CA LYS A 85 -8.02 6.05 -1.53
C LYS A 85 -7.39 5.48 -2.80
N ARG A 86 -7.80 6.02 -3.95
CA ARG A 86 -7.20 5.72 -5.25
C ARG A 86 -7.00 7.01 -6.04
N GLY A 87 -5.92 7.11 -6.78
CA GLY A 87 -5.66 8.23 -7.69
C GLY A 87 -4.21 8.31 -8.13
N PHE A 88 -3.89 9.38 -8.84
CA PHE A 88 -2.57 9.56 -9.44
C PHE A 88 -1.57 10.18 -8.47
N VAL A 89 -0.33 9.70 -8.55
CA VAL A 89 0.83 10.30 -7.88
C VAL A 89 2.04 10.28 -8.82
N PRO A 90 2.98 11.23 -8.68
CA PRO A 90 4.23 11.21 -9.43
C PRO A 90 5.07 9.97 -9.11
N CYS A 91 5.75 9.39 -10.10
CA CYS A 91 6.57 8.21 -9.87
C CYS A 91 7.85 8.52 -9.08
N ASP A 92 8.34 9.76 -9.16
CA ASP A 92 9.55 10.20 -8.45
C ASP A 92 9.36 10.28 -6.92
N VAL A 93 8.11 10.23 -6.43
CA VAL A 93 7.81 10.16 -4.98
C VAL A 93 7.72 8.74 -4.46
N LEU A 94 7.89 7.72 -5.31
CA LEU A 94 7.70 6.32 -4.98
C LEU A 94 9.01 5.54 -5.02
N GLU A 95 9.17 4.64 -4.06
CA GLU A 95 10.24 3.64 -3.99
C GLU A 95 9.59 2.25 -3.94
N ILE A 96 10.05 1.32 -4.78
CA ILE A 96 9.55 -0.06 -4.81
C ILE A 96 10.09 -0.82 -3.59
N ILE A 97 9.23 -1.58 -2.90
CA ILE A 97 9.60 -2.37 -1.71
C ILE A 97 9.14 -3.84 -1.77
#